data_AF-A0A8J3KSS2-F1
#
_entry.id   AF-A0A8J3KSS2-F1
#
_cell.length_a   1.000
_cell.length_b   1.000
_cell.length_c   1.000
_cell.angle_alpha   90.00
_cell.angle_beta   90.00
_cell.angle_gamma   90.00
#
_symmetry.space_group_name_H-M   'P 1'
#
loop_
_entity.id
_entity.type
_entity.pdbx_description
1 polymer ?
#
loop_
_entity_poly.entity_id
_entity_poly.type
_entity_poly.pdbx_seq_one_letter_code
_entity_poly.pdbx_strand_id
1 'polypeptide(L)'
;MTDPTTEGYTVTTAEINGMVRNLCAYALSEPDPLQRYADLTHQQVLFEGIVAAIQRERGRALADLAVSGVPLDEVAKKTNLAAVPRVRKLISLAGETERVRAAATAAKPAKSKQPKSTPAPEPVAPPAPPVAVAGKRIMTPEEWAALGLADEGPRSKPKKRRRAAAA
;
A
#
# COMPACT_ATOMS: atom_id res chain seq x y z
N MET A 1 2.89 17.31 -15.68
CA MET A 1 2.29 17.02 -14.35
C MET A 1 3.43 16.63 -13.42
N THR A 2 3.58 17.31 -12.28
CA THR A 2 4.67 17.07 -11.32
C THR A 2 4.56 15.66 -10.74
N ASP A 3 5.68 14.94 -10.67
CA ASP A 3 5.72 13.61 -10.06
C ASP A 3 5.50 13.75 -8.54
N PRO A 4 4.40 13.20 -7.97
CA PRO A 4 4.14 13.30 -6.54
C PRO A 4 5.16 12.51 -5.69
N THR A 5 6.01 11.68 -6.30
CA THR A 5 7.08 10.97 -5.59
C THR A 5 8.33 11.82 -5.37
N THR A 6 8.41 13.02 -5.95
CA THR A 6 9.50 13.97 -5.75
C THR A 6 9.04 15.21 -4.97
N GLU A 7 7.85 15.17 -4.38
CA GLU A 7 7.35 16.23 -3.50
C GLU A 7 8.33 16.49 -2.35
N GLY A 8 8.61 17.77 -2.06
CA GLY A 8 9.60 18.18 -1.08
C GLY A 8 11.05 18.22 -1.57
N TYR A 9 11.33 17.79 -2.80
CA TYR A 9 12.61 18.03 -3.47
C TYR A 9 12.47 19.21 -4.44
N THR A 10 13.25 20.25 -4.22
CA THR A 10 13.26 21.45 -5.07
C THR A 10 14.62 21.62 -5.73
N VAL A 11 14.60 21.99 -7.01
CA VAL A 11 15.80 22.32 -7.78
C VAL A 11 15.62 23.74 -8.33
N THR A 12 16.69 24.54 -8.30
CA THR A 12 16.67 25.90 -8.82
C THR A 12 16.79 25.91 -10.35
N THR A 13 16.27 26.97 -10.98
CA THR A 13 16.44 27.19 -12.42
C THR A 13 17.92 27.28 -12.82
N ALA A 14 18.78 27.80 -11.94
CA ALA A 14 20.22 27.89 -12.17
C ALA A 14 20.87 26.50 -12.26
N GLU A 15 20.53 25.59 -11.36
CA GLU A 15 21.01 24.19 -11.40
C GLU A 15 20.52 23.47 -12.67
N ILE A 16 19.24 23.64 -13.04
CA ILE A 16 18.69 23.07 -14.26
C ILE A 16 19.44 23.60 -15.49
N ASN A 17 19.62 24.91 -15.59
CA ASN A 17 20.33 25.52 -16.71
C ASN A 17 21.80 25.09 -16.78
N GLY A 18 22.46 24.95 -15.62
CA GLY A 18 23.81 24.41 -15.54
C GLY A 18 23.90 22.99 -16.08
N MET A 19 22.96 22.12 -15.68
CA MET A 19 22.88 20.76 -16.20
C MET A 19 22.59 20.71 -17.70
N VAL A 20 21.64 21.51 -18.20
CA VAL A 20 21.31 21.56 -19.64
C VAL A 20 22.53 22.01 -20.44
N ARG A 21 23.23 23.07 -20.00
CA ARG A 21 24.45 23.54 -20.68
C ARG A 21 25.54 22.48 -20.70
N ASN A 22 25.71 21.73 -19.61
CA ASN A 22 26.76 20.71 -19.53
C ASN A 22 26.42 19.46 -20.34
N LEU A 23 25.20 18.94 -20.22
CA LEU A 23 24.79 17.69 -20.86
C LEU A 23 24.41 17.86 -22.33
N CYS A 24 23.98 19.05 -22.73
CA CYS A 24 23.54 19.37 -24.09
C CYS A 24 24.51 20.30 -24.82
N ALA A 25 25.74 20.48 -24.31
CA ALA A 25 26.71 21.45 -24.82
C ALA A 25 26.86 21.41 -26.35
N TYR A 26 27.04 20.21 -26.90
CA TYR A 26 27.20 20.00 -28.34
C TYR A 26 25.98 20.44 -29.14
N ALA A 27 24.79 19.95 -28.77
CA ALA A 27 23.54 20.33 -29.44
C ALA A 27 23.31 21.85 -29.34
N LEU A 28 23.58 22.47 -28.19
CA LEU A 28 23.44 23.92 -28.01
C LEU A 28 24.43 24.73 -28.87
N SER A 29 25.60 24.18 -29.16
CA SER A 29 26.63 24.80 -30.01
C SER A 29 26.43 24.58 -31.51
N GLU A 30 25.49 23.71 -31.91
CA GLU A 30 25.25 23.35 -33.30
C GLU A 30 24.84 24.57 -34.14
N PRO A 31 25.61 25.01 -35.15
CA PRO A 31 25.31 26.20 -35.94
C PRO A 31 24.02 26.11 -36.78
N ASP A 32 23.67 24.94 -37.31
CA ASP A 32 22.44 24.77 -38.09
C ASP A 32 21.20 24.70 -37.16
N PRO A 33 20.25 25.64 -37.24
CA PRO A 33 19.07 25.63 -36.39
C PRO A 33 18.18 24.39 -36.56
N LEU A 34 18.14 23.78 -37.76
CA LEU A 34 17.34 22.57 -37.98
C LEU A 34 17.98 21.36 -37.31
N GLN A 35 19.29 21.18 -37.48
CA GLN A 35 20.04 20.13 -36.81
C GLN A 35 19.98 20.30 -35.28
N ARG A 36 20.19 21.53 -34.78
CA ARG A 36 20.06 21.85 -33.36
C ARG A 36 18.70 21.44 -32.79
N TYR A 37 17.62 21.74 -33.49
CA TYR A 37 16.27 21.35 -33.07
C TYR A 37 16.12 19.83 -32.99
N ALA A 38 16.59 19.09 -34.01
CA ALA A 38 16.54 17.63 -34.03
C ALA A 38 17.33 17.01 -32.88
N ASP A 39 18.55 17.51 -32.62
CA ASP A 39 19.42 17.00 -31.56
C ASP A 39 18.84 17.27 -30.17
N LEU A 40 18.32 18.47 -29.92
CA LEU A 40 17.65 18.80 -28.65
C LEU A 40 16.38 17.95 -28.45
N THR A 41 15.64 17.66 -29.51
CA THR A 41 14.46 16.79 -29.45
C THR A 41 14.86 15.36 -29.09
N HIS A 42 15.91 14.82 -29.71
CA HIS A 42 16.43 13.51 -29.36
C HIS A 42 16.93 13.46 -27.91
N GLN A 43 17.65 14.48 -27.45
CA GLN A 43 18.10 14.59 -26.06
C GLN A 43 16.93 14.66 -25.08
N GLN A 44 15.84 15.37 -25.40
CA GLN A 44 14.64 15.37 -24.58
C GLN A 44 14.09 13.95 -24.37
N VAL A 45 13.93 13.17 -25.44
CA VAL A 45 13.46 11.78 -25.36
C VAL A 45 14.40 10.92 -24.51
N LEU A 46 15.71 11.10 -24.65
CA LEU A 46 16.70 10.43 -23.81
C LEU A 46 16.55 10.81 -22.32
N PHE A 47 16.39 12.09 -21.99
CA PHE A 47 16.20 12.53 -20.61
C PHE A 47 14.91 12.01 -20.00
N GLU A 48 13.81 11.94 -20.76
CA GLU A 48 12.57 11.29 -20.31
C GLU A 48 12.81 9.79 -20.00
N GLY A 49 13.56 9.10 -20.86
CA GLY A 49 13.99 7.72 -20.61
C GLY A 49 14.86 7.56 -19.36
N ILE A 50 15.78 8.50 -19.12
CA ILE A 50 16.62 8.55 -17.92
C ILE A 50 15.77 8.78 -16.68
N VAL A 51 14.79 9.68 -16.70
CA VAL A 51 13.86 9.90 -15.58
C VAL A 51 13.13 8.61 -15.24
N ALA A 52 12.62 7.89 -16.25
CA ALA A 52 11.97 6.60 -16.03
C ALA A 52 12.95 5.55 -15.45
N ALA A 53 14.20 5.53 -15.90
CA ALA A 53 15.23 4.65 -15.35
C ALA A 53 15.55 4.98 -13.88
N ILE A 54 15.73 6.25 -13.54
CA ILE A 54 15.95 6.72 -12.17
C ILE A 54 14.77 6.33 -11.27
N GLN A 55 13.52 6.46 -11.74
CA GLN A 55 12.35 6.02 -10.98
C GLN A 55 12.38 4.51 -10.68
N ARG A 56 12.83 3.68 -11.63
CA ARG A 56 13.00 2.23 -11.40
C ARG A 56 14.07 1.96 -10.35
N GLU A 57 15.23 2.62 -10.44
CA GLU A 57 16.31 2.44 -9.46
C GLU A 57 15.89 2.90 -8.06
N ARG A 58 15.16 4.03 -7.95
CA ARG A 58 14.52 4.42 -6.69
C ARG A 58 13.58 3.33 -6.18
N GLY A 59 12.76 2.75 -7.04
CA GLY A 59 11.88 1.63 -6.70
C GLY A 59 12.61 0.38 -6.21
N ARG A 60 13.75 0.02 -6.81
CA ARG A 60 14.60 -1.09 -6.35
C ARG A 60 15.15 -0.83 -4.95
N ALA A 61 15.67 0.37 -4.70
CA ALA A 61 16.16 0.75 -3.38
C ALA A 61 15.07 0.64 -2.29
N LEU A 62 13.83 1.05 -2.61
CA LEU A 62 12.68 0.87 -1.70
C LEU A 62 12.33 -0.60 -1.47
N ALA A 63 12.44 -1.43 -2.51
CA ALA A 63 12.24 -2.87 -2.40
C ALA A 63 13.32 -3.53 -1.52
N ASP A 64 14.58 -3.11 -1.63
CA ASP A 64 15.67 -3.61 -0.78
C ASP A 64 15.45 -3.27 0.70
N LEU A 65 14.94 -2.07 1.01
CA LEU A 65 14.51 -1.72 2.37
C LEU A 65 13.40 -2.65 2.86
N ALA A 66 12.39 -2.93 2.02
CA ALA A 66 11.30 -3.81 2.41
C ALA A 66 11.75 -5.26 2.60
N VAL A 67 12.62 -5.77 1.73
CA VAL A 67 13.17 -7.13 1.79
C VAL A 67 14.09 -7.31 3.00
N SER A 68 14.80 -6.27 3.42
CA SER A 68 15.59 -6.28 4.67
C SER A 68 14.74 -6.21 5.95
N GLY A 69 13.41 -6.19 5.82
CA GLY A 69 12.47 -6.30 6.93
C GLY A 69 11.89 -4.97 7.40
N VAL A 70 12.24 -3.84 6.76
CA VAL A 70 11.64 -2.54 7.11
C VAL A 70 10.19 -2.50 6.61
N PRO A 71 9.20 -2.26 7.47
CA PRO A 71 7.81 -2.22 7.05
C PRO A 71 7.55 -1.00 6.13
N LEU A 72 6.66 -1.17 5.15
CA LEU A 72 6.45 -0.15 4.10
C LEU A 72 5.96 1.21 4.64
N ASP A 73 5.27 1.23 5.78
CA ASP A 73 4.86 2.49 6.42
C ASP A 73 6.06 3.25 7.00
N GLU A 74 7.05 2.53 7.54
CA GLU A 74 8.30 3.12 8.01
C GLU A 74 9.17 3.59 6.83
N VAL A 75 9.23 2.81 5.74
CA VAL A 75 9.88 3.25 4.50
C VAL A 75 9.27 4.55 3.99
N ALA A 76 7.93 4.68 3.98
CA ALA A 76 7.25 5.90 3.53
C ALA A 76 7.61 7.12 4.38
N LYS A 77 7.74 6.96 5.70
CA LYS A 77 8.14 8.02 6.64
C LYS A 77 9.59 8.45 6.42
N LYS A 78 10.51 7.49 6.21
CA LYS A 78 11.95 7.77 6.05
C LYS A 78 12.33 8.39 4.70
N THR A 79 11.52 8.22 3.67
CA THR A 79 11.87 8.59 2.28
C THR A 79 11.11 9.80 1.72
N ASN A 80 10.46 10.56 2.60
CA ASN A 80 9.62 11.72 2.25
C ASN A 80 8.49 11.42 1.24
N LEU A 81 8.18 10.15 0.99
CA LEU A 81 7.10 9.75 0.10
C LEU A 81 5.73 9.94 0.77
N ALA A 82 5.69 10.11 2.10
CA ALA A 82 4.52 10.37 2.96
C ALA A 82 3.45 9.27 3.00
N ALA A 83 3.23 8.53 1.91
CA ALA A 83 2.16 7.57 1.76
C ALA A 83 2.67 6.22 1.18
N VAL A 84 2.28 5.12 1.82
CA VAL A 84 2.58 3.75 1.37
C VAL A 84 2.20 3.47 -0.09
N PRO A 85 1.08 3.99 -0.64
CA PRO A 85 0.77 3.81 -2.06
C PRO A 85 1.85 4.36 -3.01
N ARG A 86 2.51 5.47 -2.66
CA ARG A 86 3.61 6.05 -3.46
C ARG A 86 4.85 5.13 -3.44
N VAL A 87 5.17 4.54 -2.29
CA VAL A 87 6.22 3.52 -2.16
C VAL A 87 5.90 2.30 -3.04
N ARG A 88 4.69 1.75 -2.93
CA ARG A 88 4.25 0.59 -3.73
C ARG A 88 4.26 0.87 -5.23
N LYS A 89 3.91 2.09 -5.65
CA LYS A 89 3.98 2.50 -7.06
C LYS A 89 5.41 2.40 -7.61
N LEU A 90 6.39 2.93 -6.88
CA LEU A 90 7.80 2.88 -7.31
C LEU A 90 8.35 1.45 -7.33
N ILE A 91 8.05 0.64 -6.31
CA ILE A 91 8.40 -0.80 -6.29
C ILE A 91 7.80 -1.53 -7.49
N SER A 92 6.55 -1.22 -7.84
CA SER A 92 5.87 -1.80 -9.01
C SER A 92 6.53 -1.38 -10.32
N LEU A 93 6.86 -0.10 -10.49
CA LEU A 93 7.60 0.39 -11.67
C LEU A 93 8.96 -0.29 -11.84
N ALA A 94 9.61 -0.66 -10.73
CA ALA A 94 10.87 -1.39 -10.74
C ALA A 94 10.71 -2.90 -11.06
N GLY A 95 9.48 -3.43 -11.09
CA GLY A 95 9.22 -4.87 -11.27
C GLY A 95 9.47 -5.72 -10.01
N GLU A 96 9.57 -5.10 -8.84
CA GLU A 96 10.05 -5.74 -7.60
C GLU A 96 8.92 -6.25 -6.68
N THR A 97 7.66 -6.13 -7.12
CA THR A 97 6.48 -6.42 -6.29
C THR A 97 6.48 -7.84 -5.73
N GLU A 98 6.83 -8.84 -6.55
CA GLU A 98 6.82 -10.24 -6.12
C GLU A 98 7.95 -10.55 -5.13
N ARG A 99 9.15 -9.96 -5.32
CA ARG A 99 10.26 -10.12 -4.38
C ARG A 99 9.90 -9.58 -2.99
N VAL A 100 9.31 -8.39 -2.94
CA VAL A 100 8.84 -7.78 -1.69
C VAL A 100 7.73 -8.61 -1.04
N ARG A 101 6.79 -9.14 -1.83
CA ARG A 101 5.72 -10.01 -1.31
C ARG A 101 6.28 -11.30 -0.70
N ALA A 102 7.22 -11.95 -1.38
CA ALA A 102 7.85 -13.18 -0.90
C ALA A 102 8.56 -12.96 0.44
N ALA A 103 9.34 -11.88 0.57
CA ALA A 103 10.00 -11.51 1.81
C ALA A 103 8.99 -11.26 2.96
N ALA A 104 7.90 -10.55 2.69
CA ALA A 104 6.85 -10.30 3.68
C ALA A 104 6.12 -11.57 4.15
N THR A 105 5.98 -12.58 3.28
CA THR A 105 5.41 -13.89 3.67
C THR A 105 6.37 -14.72 4.50
N ALA A 106 7.66 -14.71 4.17
CA ALA A 106 8.70 -15.44 4.92
C ALA A 106 8.89 -14.88 6.34
N ALA A 107 8.68 -13.58 6.53
CA ALA A 107 8.77 -12.92 7.82
C ALA A 107 7.60 -13.22 8.78
N LYS A 108 6.49 -13.81 8.31
CA LYS A 108 5.38 -14.17 9.20
C LYS A 108 5.71 -15.49 9.91
N PRO A 109 5.81 -15.51 11.25
CA PRO A 109 6.00 -16.76 11.97
C PRO A 109 4.82 -17.69 11.67
N ALA A 110 5.13 -18.93 11.28
CA ALA A 110 4.14 -19.98 11.14
C ALA A 110 3.38 -20.07 12.47
N LYS A 111 2.08 -19.74 12.46
CA LYS A 111 1.20 -19.96 13.61
C LYS A 111 1.40 -21.41 14.04
N SER A 112 2.12 -21.63 15.14
CA SER A 112 2.17 -22.92 15.80
C SER A 112 0.72 -23.27 16.13
N LYS A 113 0.22 -24.32 15.48
CA LYS A 113 -1.02 -24.95 15.90
C LYS A 113 -0.77 -25.42 17.33
N GLN A 114 -1.23 -24.67 18.32
CA GLN A 114 -1.38 -25.21 19.67
C GLN A 114 -2.26 -26.46 19.53
N PRO A 115 -1.77 -27.65 19.94
CA PRO A 115 -2.62 -28.82 20.01
C PRO A 115 -3.72 -28.50 21.01
N LYS A 116 -4.96 -28.58 20.52
CA LYS A 116 -6.18 -28.50 21.30
C LYS A 116 -6.09 -29.63 22.34
N SER A 117 -5.84 -29.29 23.60
CA SER A 117 -5.86 -30.27 24.68
C SER A 117 -7.23 -30.92 24.71
N THR A 118 -7.21 -32.25 24.58
CA THR A 118 -8.32 -33.17 24.83
C THR A 118 -8.86 -32.95 26.24
N PRO A 119 -10.18 -32.78 26.45
CA PRO A 119 -10.75 -32.84 27.79
C PRO A 119 -10.82 -34.31 28.23
N ALA A 120 -10.15 -34.65 29.32
CA ALA A 120 -10.31 -35.91 30.05
C ALA A 120 -11.48 -35.80 31.06
N PRO A 121 -12.12 -36.92 31.44
CA PRO A 121 -13.52 -36.95 31.90
C PRO A 121 -13.72 -36.54 33.36
N GLU A 122 -14.93 -36.04 33.64
CA GLU A 122 -15.46 -35.59 34.93
C GLU A 122 -15.49 -36.70 36.01
N PRO A 123 -15.24 -36.36 37.29
CA PRO A 123 -15.79 -37.06 38.44
C PRO A 123 -17.09 -36.39 38.91
N VAL A 124 -18.15 -37.18 39.01
CA VAL A 124 -19.50 -36.80 39.46
C VAL A 124 -19.52 -36.46 40.95
N ALA A 125 -20.12 -35.32 41.31
CA ALA A 125 -20.51 -34.97 42.68
C ALA A 125 -21.96 -34.37 42.72
N PRO A 126 -22.75 -34.62 43.79
CA PRO A 126 -24.21 -34.42 43.87
C PRO A 126 -24.66 -32.94 44.03
N PRO A 127 -25.98 -32.63 43.88
CA PRO A 127 -26.44 -31.34 43.37
C PRO A 127 -26.48 -30.23 44.43
N ALA A 128 -25.92 -29.07 44.06
CA ALA A 128 -26.06 -27.80 44.77
C ALA A 128 -27.20 -26.95 44.16
N PRO A 129 -27.87 -26.08 44.96
CA PRO A 129 -29.05 -25.30 44.53
C PRO A 129 -28.73 -24.26 43.44
N PRO A 130 -29.75 -23.83 42.65
CA PRO A 130 -29.52 -23.11 41.41
C PRO A 130 -29.01 -21.68 41.64
N VAL A 131 -27.76 -21.43 41.25
CA VAL A 131 -27.21 -20.08 41.11
C VAL A 131 -27.50 -19.59 39.70
N ALA A 132 -28.11 -18.40 39.62
CA ALA A 132 -28.55 -17.76 38.39
C ALA A 132 -27.43 -17.65 37.35
N VAL A 133 -27.61 -18.32 36.21
CA VAL A 133 -26.79 -18.13 35.02
C VAL A 133 -27.24 -16.84 34.36
N ALA A 134 -26.38 -15.83 34.40
CA ALA A 134 -26.49 -14.62 33.57
C ALA A 134 -26.29 -15.01 32.10
N GLY A 135 -27.35 -15.57 31.51
CA GLY A 135 -27.48 -15.68 30.06
C GLY A 135 -27.56 -14.27 29.49
N LYS A 136 -26.90 -14.05 28.36
CA LYS A 136 -27.11 -12.88 27.49
C LYS A 136 -28.60 -12.84 27.12
N ARG A 137 -29.41 -12.16 27.93
CA ARG A 137 -30.80 -11.84 27.60
C ARG A 137 -30.76 -10.82 26.48
N ILE A 138 -31.20 -11.26 25.31
CA ILE A 138 -31.63 -10.33 24.26
C ILE A 138 -32.87 -9.63 24.84
N MET A 139 -32.81 -8.31 25.01
CA MET A 139 -33.93 -7.52 25.53
C MET A 139 -35.18 -7.77 24.70
N THR A 140 -36.30 -7.94 25.39
CA THR A 140 -37.59 -8.19 24.76
C THR A 140 -38.12 -6.90 24.09
N PRO A 141 -38.93 -6.99 23.04
CA PRO A 141 -39.46 -5.80 22.34
C PRO A 141 -40.23 -4.83 23.23
N GLU A 142 -40.84 -5.32 24.31
CA GLU A 142 -41.57 -4.51 25.29
C GLU A 142 -40.63 -3.67 26.18
N GLU A 143 -39.45 -4.22 26.52
CA GLU A 143 -38.40 -3.49 27.24
C GLU A 143 -37.71 -2.43 26.34
N TRP A 144 -37.70 -2.62 25.02
CA TRP A 144 -37.25 -1.62 24.05
C TRP A 144 -38.22 -0.43 23.95
N ALA A 145 -39.54 -0.70 23.98
CA ALA A 145 -40.56 0.34 23.93
C ALA A 145 -40.56 1.23 25.19
N ALA A 146 -40.31 0.63 26.37
CA ALA A 146 -40.23 1.36 27.63
C ALA A 146 -39.03 2.33 27.73
N LEU A 147 -37.98 2.12 26.93
CA LEU A 147 -36.78 2.97 26.89
C LEU A 147 -36.81 4.04 25.79
N GLY A 148 -37.85 4.08 24.95
CA GLY A 148 -37.99 5.09 23.90
C GLY A 148 -36.97 4.96 22.74
N LEU A 149 -36.33 3.80 22.58
CA LEU A 149 -35.30 3.51 21.56
C LEU A 149 -35.85 2.78 20.32
N ALA A 150 -37.09 3.06 19.94
CA ALA A 150 -37.75 2.41 18.81
C ALA A 150 -37.30 3.01 17.47
N ASP A 151 -36.07 2.77 16.99
CA ASP A 151 -35.82 2.85 15.53
C ASP A 151 -34.55 2.19 14.94
N GLU A 152 -33.83 1.29 15.62
CA GLU A 152 -32.68 0.61 14.99
C GLU A 152 -32.65 -0.88 15.36
N GLY A 153 -33.61 -1.64 14.83
CA GLY A 153 -33.48 -3.09 14.73
C GLY A 153 -32.39 -3.49 13.73
N PRO A 154 -31.73 -4.65 13.88
CA PRO A 154 -30.58 -5.03 13.06
C PRO A 154 -30.98 -5.18 11.58
N ARG A 155 -30.48 -4.25 10.75
CA ARG A 155 -30.69 -4.22 9.29
C ARG A 155 -30.18 -5.52 8.65
N SER A 156 -31.12 -6.26 8.07
CA SER A 156 -30.86 -7.46 7.27
C SER A 156 -29.98 -7.13 6.06
N LYS A 157 -28.87 -7.87 5.87
CA LYS A 157 -27.97 -7.71 4.72
C LYS A 157 -28.72 -7.97 3.40
N PRO A 158 -28.55 -7.15 2.35
CA PRO A 158 -29.20 -7.38 1.07
C PRO A 158 -28.59 -8.58 0.31
N LYS A 159 -29.48 -9.39 -0.28
CA LYS A 159 -29.18 -10.55 -1.14
C LYS A 159 -28.37 -10.16 -2.37
N LYS A 160 -27.25 -10.86 -2.59
CA LYS A 160 -26.38 -10.79 -3.77
C LYS A 160 -27.14 -11.29 -5.01
N ARG A 161 -27.61 -10.39 -5.89
CA ARG A 161 -28.17 -10.77 -7.21
C ARG A 161 -27.03 -11.17 -8.15
N ARG A 162 -26.98 -12.46 -8.53
CA ARG A 162 -26.30 -12.94 -9.76
C ARG A 162 -27.24 -12.68 -10.93
N ARG A 163 -26.70 -12.14 -12.03
CA ARG A 163 -27.08 -12.27 -13.45
C ARG A 163 -26.37 -11.16 -14.23
N ALA A 164 -25.91 -11.30 -15.45
CA ALA A 164 -25.72 -12.44 -16.35
C ALA A 164 -24.71 -11.97 -17.40
N ALA A 165 -23.92 -12.89 -17.96
CA ALA A 165 -23.20 -12.65 -19.20
C ALA A 165 -24.22 -12.37 -20.32
N ALA A 166 -23.96 -11.35 -21.12
CA ALA A 166 -24.55 -11.20 -22.43
C ALA A 166 -23.40 -10.99 -23.42
N ALA A 167 -23.48 -11.77 -24.49
CA ALA A 167 -22.60 -11.85 -25.64
C ALA A 167 -22.56 -10.54 -26.45
#